data_AF-F0IN94-F1
#
_entry.id   AF-F0IN94-F1
#
_cell.length_a   1.000
_cell.length_b   1.000
_cell.length_c   1.000
_cell.angle_alpha   90.00
_cell.angle_beta   90.00
_cell.angle_gamma   90.00
#
_symmetry.space_group_name_H-M   'P 1'
#
loop_
_entity.id
_entity.type
_entity.pdbx_description
1 polymer ?
#
loop_
_entity_poly.entity_id
_entity_poly.type
_entity_poly.pdbx_seq_one_letter_code
_entity_poly.pdbx_strand_id
1 'polypeptide(L)'
;MFSYKIGISAQEHDDFVTAHPQANLLQSSAWAQIKDNWANERLGFYKDDHLVAAASVLIKPLPLGMTMLYIPRGPIMDYGDKELLAFVLASLKKFAKEKKSALCKV
;
A
#
# COMPACT_ATOMS: atom_id res chain seq x y z
N MET A 1 18.78 -4.22 4.18
CA MET A 1 17.77 -5.30 4.29
C MET A 1 16.37 -4.71 4.13
N PHE A 2 15.50 -5.40 3.38
CA PHE A 2 14.12 -4.95 3.20
C PHE A 2 13.19 -5.41 4.31
N SER A 3 12.25 -4.55 4.70
CA SER A 3 11.15 -4.85 5.62
C SER A 3 9.89 -4.08 5.21
N TYR A 4 8.72 -4.46 5.74
CA TYR A 4 7.49 -3.69 5.56
C TYR A 4 6.70 -3.62 6.86
N LYS A 5 5.95 -2.53 7.03
CA LYS A 5 5.08 -2.29 8.19
C LYS A 5 3.65 -2.04 7.72
N ILE A 6 2.70 -2.58 8.45
CA ILE A 6 1.26 -2.35 8.25
C ILE A 6 0.83 -1.27 9.25
N GLY A 7 0.02 -0.32 8.79
CA GLY A 7 -0.55 0.71 9.65
C GLY A 7 0.42 1.84 9.99
N ILE A 8 1.31 2.22 9.07
CA ILE A 8 2.18 3.38 9.26
C ILE A 8 1.35 4.66 9.47
N SER A 9 1.94 5.66 10.12
CA SER A 9 1.24 6.91 10.43
C SER A 9 0.83 7.64 9.14
N ALA A 10 -0.26 8.41 9.20
CA ALA A 10 -0.70 9.22 8.07
C ALA A 10 0.38 10.23 7.65
N GLN A 11 1.06 10.84 8.62
CA GLN A 11 2.14 11.79 8.39
C GLN A 11 3.31 11.14 7.63
N GLU A 12 3.86 10.03 8.15
CA GLU A 12 4.97 9.31 7.54
C GLU A 12 4.67 8.88 6.09
N HIS A 13 3.45 8.42 5.85
CA HIS A 13 2.99 8.03 4.53
C HIS A 13 2.87 9.22 3.59
N ASP A 14 2.20 10.29 4.01
CA ASP A 14 1.91 11.44 3.15
C ASP A 14 3.17 12.28 2.87
N ASP A 15 4.10 12.35 3.82
CA ASP A 15 5.43 12.95 3.60
C ASP A 15 6.17 12.25 2.45
N PHE A 16 6.15 10.91 2.43
CA PHE A 16 6.75 10.15 1.34
C PHE A 16 6.00 10.35 0.01
N VAL A 17 4.67 10.22 0.03
CA VAL A 17 3.85 10.32 -1.18
C VAL A 17 3.98 11.69 -1.84
N THR A 18 3.97 12.76 -1.05
CA THR A 18 4.06 14.14 -1.56
C THR A 18 5.45 14.50 -2.07
N ALA A 19 6.51 13.93 -1.49
CA ALA A 19 7.88 14.13 -1.94
C ALA A 19 8.23 13.32 -3.20
N HIS A 20 7.45 12.28 -3.55
CA HIS A 20 7.78 11.39 -4.66
C HIS A 20 7.39 11.98 -6.03
N PRO A 21 8.20 11.82 -7.10
CA PRO A 21 7.87 12.33 -8.44
C PRO A 21 6.57 11.76 -9.04
N GLN A 22 6.15 10.58 -8.58
CA GLN A 22 4.92 9.90 -9.01
C GLN A 22 3.76 10.08 -8.02
N ALA A 23 3.81 11.12 -7.17
CA ALA A 23 2.75 11.45 -6.23
C ALA A 23 1.35 11.36 -6.86
N ASN A 24 0.41 10.76 -6.14
CA ASN A 24 -0.97 10.67 -6.59
C ASN A 24 -1.95 10.93 -5.44
N LEU A 25 -2.96 11.77 -5.69
CA LEU A 25 -3.99 12.10 -4.72
C LEU A 25 -4.70 10.86 -4.15
N LEU A 26 -4.90 9.82 -4.97
CA LEU A 26 -5.56 8.57 -4.53
C LEU A 26 -4.70 7.75 -3.56
N GLN A 27 -3.40 8.07 -3.47
CA GLN A 27 -2.46 7.53 -2.51
C GLN A 27 -2.25 8.49 -1.32
N SER A 28 -3.08 9.52 -1.12
CA SER A 28 -3.06 10.29 0.13
C SER A 28 -3.78 9.56 1.26
N SER A 29 -3.39 9.80 2.51
CA SER A 29 -4.09 9.25 3.67
C SER A 29 -5.52 9.79 3.79
N ALA A 30 -5.75 11.04 3.38
CA ALA A 30 -7.06 11.70 3.37
C ALA A 30 -8.04 11.03 2.41
N TRP A 31 -7.56 10.47 1.28
CA TRP A 31 -8.41 9.75 0.34
C TRP A 31 -9.14 8.55 0.99
N ALA A 32 -8.50 7.94 1.98
CA ALA A 32 -9.06 6.81 2.70
C ALA A 32 -10.29 7.20 3.57
N GLN A 33 -10.44 8.48 3.94
CA GLN A 33 -11.60 9.00 4.67
C GLN A 33 -12.83 9.19 3.76
N ILE A 34 -12.60 9.42 2.47
CA ILE A 34 -13.68 9.58 1.47
C ILE A 34 -14.34 8.23 1.14
N LYS A 35 -13.64 7.12 1.41
CA LYS A 35 -14.11 5.73 1.23
C LYS A 35 -14.25 5.01 2.57
N ASP A 36 -14.91 5.67 3.52
CA ASP A 36 -15.18 5.16 4.88
C ASP A 36 -15.91 3.80 4.92
N ASN A 37 -16.64 3.46 3.86
CA ASN A 37 -17.33 2.20 3.72
C ASN A 37 -16.42 0.99 3.47
N TRP A 38 -15.13 1.22 3.20
CA TRP A 38 -14.11 0.18 3.04
C TRP A 38 -13.08 0.31 4.17
N ALA A 39 -12.57 -0.81 4.65
CA ALA A 39 -11.42 -0.75 5.56
C ALA A 39 -10.21 -0.22 4.78
N ASN A 40 -9.31 0.48 5.46
CA ASN A 40 -8.10 1.03 4.85
C ASN A 40 -6.87 0.64 5.65
N GLU A 41 -5.75 0.47 4.95
CA GLU A 41 -4.45 0.17 5.54
C GLU A 41 -3.38 0.96 4.78
N ARG A 42 -2.40 1.51 5.50
CA ARG A 42 -1.21 2.14 4.92
C ARG A 42 -0.04 1.20 5.11
N LEU A 43 0.60 0.82 4.03
CA LEU A 43 1.80 -0.01 4.04
C LEU A 43 3.02 0.86 3.77
N GLY A 44 4.04 0.74 4.60
CA GLY A 44 5.37 1.30 4.36
C GLY A 44 6.37 0.19 4.08
N PHE A 45 7.22 0.37 3.07
CA PHE A 45 8.29 -0.56 2.73
C PHE A 45 9.63 0.13 2.93
N TYR A 46 10.54 -0.54 3.64
CA TYR A 46 11.77 0.06 4.11
C TYR A 46 12.98 -0.70 3.58
N LYS A 47 14.05 0.01 3.25
CA LYS A 47 15.39 -0.53 3.00
C LYS A 47 16.32 0.08 4.03
N ASP A 48 16.86 -0.74 4.92
CA ASP A 48 17.78 -0.28 5.98
C ASP A 48 17.17 0.88 6.79
N ASP A 49 15.93 0.68 7.25
CA ASP A 49 15.09 1.63 8.01
C ASP A 49 14.67 2.91 7.29
N HIS A 50 15.04 3.09 6.02
CA HIS A 50 14.58 4.19 5.19
C HIS A 50 13.33 3.79 4.42
N LEU A 51 12.28 4.62 4.47
CA LEU A 51 11.06 4.41 3.70
C LEU A 51 11.34 4.61 2.21
N VAL A 52 11.16 3.56 1.41
CA VAL A 52 11.47 3.52 -0.02
C VAL A 52 10.25 3.25 -0.90
N ALA A 53 9.13 2.82 -0.31
CA ALA A 53 7.85 2.76 -0.98
C ALA A 53 6.69 2.91 0.02
N ALA A 54 5.54 3.36 -0.46
CA ALA A 54 4.32 3.47 0.31
C ALA A 54 3.09 3.01 -0.49
N ALA A 55 2.09 2.43 0.18
CA ALA A 55 0.83 2.07 -0.43
C ALA A 55 -0.37 2.37 0.47
N SER A 56 -1.32 3.14 -0.05
CA SER A 56 -2.67 3.24 0.48
C SER A 56 -3.53 2.12 -0.10
N VAL A 57 -3.96 1.20 0.76
CA VAL A 57 -4.71 0.00 0.40
C VAL A 57 -6.13 0.10 0.93
N LEU A 58 -7.10 0.02 0.02
CA LEU A 58 -8.52 -0.12 0.35
C LEU A 58 -8.90 -1.59 0.35
N ILE A 59 -9.63 -2.03 1.39
CA ILE A 59 -10.02 -3.41 1.63
C ILE A 59 -11.55 -3.49 1.59
N LYS A 60 -12.06 -4.10 0.52
CA LYS A 60 -13.48 -4.33 0.34
C LYS A 60 -13.87 -5.73 0.82
N PRO A 61 -14.82 -5.89 1.75
CA PRO A 61 -15.43 -7.18 2.03
C PRO A 61 -16.17 -7.74 0.81
N LEU A 62 -16.09 -9.05 0.61
CA LEU A 62 -16.83 -9.80 -0.40
C LEU A 62 -17.64 -10.93 0.27
N PRO A 63 -18.62 -11.53 -0.43
CA PRO A 63 -19.30 -12.74 0.05
C PRO A 63 -18.31 -13.86 0.42
N LEU A 64 -18.75 -14.79 1.27
CA LEU A 64 -17.98 -15.95 1.73
C LEU A 64 -16.73 -15.62 2.58
N GLY A 65 -16.69 -14.44 3.20
CA GLY A 65 -15.60 -14.03 4.08
C GLY A 65 -14.29 -13.72 3.36
N MET A 66 -14.36 -13.47 2.05
CA MET A 66 -13.23 -13.02 1.23
C MET A 66 -13.13 -11.50 1.19
N THR A 67 -12.02 -10.99 0.68
CA THR A 67 -11.83 -9.54 0.45
C THR A 67 -11.31 -9.24 -0.96
N MET A 68 -11.40 -7.98 -1.36
CA MET A 68 -10.66 -7.41 -2.49
C MET A 68 -9.76 -6.30 -1.97
N LEU A 69 -8.46 -6.38 -2.29
CA LEU A 69 -7.53 -5.27 -2.06
C LEU A 69 -7.50 -4.38 -3.30
N TYR A 70 -7.53 -3.07 -3.08
CA TYR A 70 -7.43 -2.08 -4.14
C TYR A 70 -6.41 -1.01 -3.75
N ILE A 71 -5.40 -0.80 -4.59
CA ILE A 71 -4.26 0.10 -4.37
C ILE A 71 -4.25 1.14 -5.49
N PRO A 72 -5.18 2.11 -5.50
CA PRO A 72 -5.41 2.97 -6.65
C PRO A 72 -4.16 3.78 -7.02
N ARG A 73 -3.61 3.56 -8.23
CA ARG A 73 -2.45 4.31 -8.75
C ARG A 73 -1.19 4.18 -7.88
N GLY A 74 -1.08 3.09 -7.13
CA GLY A 74 0.11 2.79 -6.32
C GLY A 74 0.67 1.40 -6.62
N PRO A 75 1.53 0.87 -5.73
CA PRO A 75 2.26 1.61 -4.69
C PRO A 75 3.08 2.77 -5.25
N ILE A 76 3.36 3.77 -4.42
CA ILE A 76 4.34 4.81 -4.77
C ILE A 76 5.74 4.26 -4.47
N MET A 77 6.58 4.14 -5.50
CA MET A 77 7.95 3.65 -5.41
C MET A 77 8.73 3.97 -6.70
N ASP A 78 10.04 3.78 -6.67
CA ASP A 78 10.86 3.75 -7.88
C ASP A 78 10.69 2.40 -8.62
N TYR A 79 9.94 2.41 -9.72
CA TYR A 79 9.74 1.22 -10.56
C TYR A 79 10.97 0.82 -11.38
N GLY A 80 12.01 1.66 -11.44
CA GLY A 80 13.31 1.32 -12.00
C GLY A 80 14.12 0.37 -11.11
N ASP A 81 13.90 0.42 -9.79
CA ASP A 81 14.50 -0.51 -8.83
C ASP A 81 13.76 -1.86 -8.86
N LYS A 82 14.33 -2.81 -9.63
CA LYS A 82 13.78 -4.17 -9.77
C LYS A 82 13.81 -4.97 -8.47
N GLU A 83 14.76 -4.69 -7.58
CA GLU A 83 14.89 -5.36 -6.29
C GLU A 83 13.75 -4.94 -5.37
N LEU A 84 13.51 -3.62 -5.28
CA LEU A 84 12.38 -3.04 -4.56
C LEU A 84 11.04 -3.53 -5.12
N LEU A 85 10.87 -3.49 -6.45
CA LEU A 85 9.65 -3.97 -7.11
C LEU A 85 9.33 -5.42 -6.73
N ALA A 86 10.32 -6.32 -6.80
CA ALA A 86 10.14 -7.72 -6.44
C ALA A 86 9.75 -7.87 -4.96
N PHE A 87 10.41 -7.13 -4.07
CA PHE A 87 10.11 -7.14 -2.64
C PHE A 87 8.69 -6.64 -2.33
N VAL A 88 8.28 -5.52 -2.93
CA VAL A 88 6.95 -4.92 -2.75
C VAL A 88 5.86 -5.87 -3.24
N LEU A 89 6.00 -6.46 -4.44
CA LEU A 89 5.03 -7.42 -4.97
C LEU A 89 4.91 -8.67 -4.09
N ALA A 90 6.04 -9.21 -3.61
CA ALA A 90 6.02 -10.35 -2.69
C ALA A 90 5.32 -10.03 -1.37
N SER A 91 5.59 -8.84 -0.81
CA SER A 91 5.00 -8.35 0.43
C SER A 91 3.49 -8.10 0.29
N LEU A 92 3.05 -7.48 -0.81
CA LEU A 92 1.63 -7.30 -1.13
C LEU A 92 0.91 -8.62 -1.31
N LYS A 93 1.54 -9.62 -1.96
CA LYS A 93 0.98 -10.97 -2.10
C LYS A 93 0.82 -11.65 -0.75
N LYS A 94 1.77 -11.47 0.18
CA LYS A 94 1.67 -11.98 1.55
C LYS A 94 0.51 -11.31 2.30
N PHE A 95 0.44 -9.98 2.26
CA PHE A 95 -0.64 -9.21 2.87
C PHE A 95 -2.03 -9.57 2.31
N ALA A 96 -2.15 -9.78 0.99
CA ALA A 96 -3.38 -10.25 0.35
C ALA A 96 -3.86 -11.58 0.89
N LYS A 97 -2.96 -12.54 1.15
CA LYS A 97 -3.31 -13.83 1.76
C LYS A 97 -3.78 -13.66 3.21
N GLU A 98 -3.11 -12.83 4.00
CA GLU A 98 -3.49 -12.55 5.39
C GLU A 98 -4.90 -11.96 5.49
N LYS A 99 -5.27 -11.09 4.53
CA LYS A 99 -6.61 -10.48 4.45
C LYS A 99 -7.64 -11.36 3.71
N LYS A 100 -7.32 -12.62 3.38
CA LYS A 100 -8.19 -13.56 2.60
C LYS A 100 -8.68 -12.95 1.28
N SER A 101 -7.80 -12.26 0.58
CA SER A 101 -8.16 -11.54 -0.62
C SER A 101 -8.21 -12.45 -1.85
N ALA A 102 -9.33 -12.42 -2.58
CA ALA A 102 -9.50 -13.11 -3.84
C ALA A 102 -8.88 -12.33 -5.02
N LEU A 103 -8.76 -11.01 -4.90
CA LEU A 103 -8.24 -10.12 -5.93
C LEU A 103 -7.47 -8.96 -5.28
N CYS A 104 -6.23 -8.76 -5.73
CA CYS A 104 -5.46 -7.55 -5.45
C CYS A 104 -5.34 -6.76 -6.75
N LYS A 105 -5.98 -5.58 -6.80
CA LYS A 105 -5.93 -4.67 -7.94
C LYS A 105 -5.04 -3.49 -7.59
N VAL A 106 -4.05 -3.26 -8.44
CA VAL A 106 -3.12 -2.12 -8.40
C VAL A 106 -3.50 -1.13 -9.49
#